data_AF-A0A538STL8-F1
#
_entry.id   AF-A0A538STL8-F1
#
_cell.length_a   1.000
_cell.length_b   1.000
_cell.length_c   1.000
_cell.angle_alpha   90.00
_cell.angle_beta   90.00
_cell.angle_gamma   90.00
#
_symmetry.space_group_name_H-M   'P 1'
#
loop_
_entity.id
_entity.type
_entity.pdbx_description
1 polymer ?
#
loop_
_entity_poly.entity_id
_entity_poly.type
_entity_poly.pdbx_seq_one_letter_code
_entity_poly.pdbx_strand_id
1 'polypeptide(L)'
;MDTPRIRPRGPSATRPAFEPIVTVEIDAVTPSDRGFTLTAQGAPPDRAEYRLDIHFELPLDPRTRTVLGELLSQSDLTIWRRNRNS
;
A
#
# COMPACT_ATOMS: atom_id res chain seq x y z
N MET A 1 50.52 -0.50 -28.29
CA MET A 1 49.31 0.32 -28.08
C MET A 1 48.29 -0.57 -27.42
N ASP A 2 48.04 -0.39 -26.13
CA ASP A 2 46.97 -1.09 -25.42
C ASP A 2 46.37 -0.11 -24.40
N THR A 3 45.23 0.46 -24.74
CA THR A 3 44.45 1.31 -23.83
C THR A 3 43.53 0.43 -22.98
N PRO A 4 43.59 0.48 -21.65
CA PRO A 4 42.67 -0.28 -20.82
C PRO A 4 41.27 0.33 -20.91
N ARG A 5 40.30 -0.48 -21.35
CA ARG A 5 38.87 -0.11 -21.33
C ARG A 5 38.40 0.01 -19.88
N ILE A 6 38.28 1.23 -19.38
CA ILE A 6 37.53 1.53 -18.17
C ILE A 6 36.05 1.22 -18.47
N ARG A 7 35.50 0.16 -17.87
CA ARG A 7 34.04 -0.06 -17.89
C ARG A 7 33.38 1.12 -17.17
N PRO A 8 32.36 1.76 -17.74
CA PRO A 8 31.57 2.71 -16.98
C PRO A 8 30.91 1.92 -15.85
N ARG A 9 31.22 2.29 -14.61
CA ARG A 9 30.43 1.91 -13.45
C ARG A 9 29.05 2.52 -13.71
N GLY A 10 28.11 1.71 -14.19
CA GLY A 10 26.72 2.14 -14.38
C GLY A 10 26.22 2.79 -13.08
N PRO A 11 25.25 3.72 -13.15
CA PRO A 11 24.75 4.37 -11.94
C PRO A 11 24.42 3.26 -10.94
N SER A 12 25.03 3.31 -9.75
CA SER A 12 24.60 2.47 -8.65
C SER A 12 23.15 2.84 -8.43
N ALA A 13 22.23 2.04 -8.97
CA ALA A 13 20.81 2.30 -8.88
C ALA A 13 20.51 2.36 -7.37
N THR A 14 20.34 3.57 -6.85
CA THR A 14 19.95 3.77 -5.46
C THR A 14 18.65 3.03 -5.31
N ARG A 15 18.69 1.90 -4.58
CA ARG A 15 17.50 1.09 -4.39
C ARG A 15 16.46 1.97 -3.70
N PRO A 16 15.20 2.01 -4.19
CA PRO A 16 14.19 2.85 -3.57
C PRO A 16 14.06 2.50 -2.09
N ALA A 17 13.84 3.52 -1.25
CA ALA A 17 13.70 3.33 0.20
C ALA A 17 12.50 2.44 0.55
N PHE A 18 11.51 2.34 -0.34
CA PHE A 18 10.34 1.48 -0.21
C PHE A 18 10.15 0.62 -1.46
N GLU A 19 9.69 -0.61 -1.25
CA GLU A 19 9.28 -1.53 -2.32
C GLU A 19 7.81 -1.93 -2.12
N PRO A 20 7.01 -2.03 -3.18
CA PRO A 20 5.62 -2.45 -3.06
C PRO A 20 5.58 -3.95 -2.70
N ILE A 21 4.80 -4.29 -1.69
CA ILE A 21 4.55 -5.68 -1.27
C ILE A 21 3.41 -6.24 -2.10
N VAL A 22 2.31 -5.51 -2.17
CA VAL A 22 1.08 -5.94 -2.82
C VAL A 22 0.20 -4.73 -3.15
N THR A 23 -0.55 -4.83 -4.24
CA THR A 23 -1.71 -3.98 -4.53
C THR A 23 -2.95 -4.87 -4.54
N VAL A 24 -3.98 -4.48 -3.81
CA VAL A 24 -5.23 -5.24 -3.65
C VAL A 24 -6.44 -4.32 -3.83
N GLU A 25 -7.48 -4.84 -4.44
CA GLU A 25 -8.80 -4.19 -4.49
C GLU A 25 -9.47 -4.36 -3.12
N ILE A 26 -10.18 -3.32 -2.65
CA ILE A 26 -10.94 -3.42 -1.40
C ILE A 26 -12.25 -4.17 -1.65
N ASP A 27 -12.43 -5.31 -0.98
CA ASP A 27 -13.63 -6.15 -1.12
C ASP A 27 -14.77 -5.69 -0.20
N ALA A 28 -14.44 -5.24 1.01
CA ALA A 28 -15.44 -4.77 1.96
C ALA A 28 -14.91 -3.65 2.86
N VAL A 29 -15.82 -2.73 3.18
CA VAL A 29 -15.62 -1.61 4.10
C VAL A 29 -16.66 -1.71 5.21
N THR A 30 -16.21 -1.95 6.44
CA THR A 30 -17.07 -1.96 7.62
C THR A 30 -16.83 -0.68 8.42
N PRO A 31 -17.80 0.24 8.52
CA PRO A 31 -17.67 1.40 9.39
C PRO A 31 -17.67 1.00 10.87
N SER A 32 -16.91 1.72 11.68
CA SER A 32 -16.93 1.69 13.13
C SER A 32 -17.16 3.09 13.70
N ASP A 33 -17.33 3.20 15.01
CA ASP A 33 -17.51 4.49 15.69
C ASP A 33 -16.33 5.44 15.47
N ARG A 34 -15.12 4.90 15.30
CA ARG A 34 -13.87 5.67 15.15
C ARG A 34 -13.14 5.43 13.83
N GLY A 35 -13.80 4.88 12.81
CA GLY A 35 -13.22 4.76 11.47
C GLY A 35 -13.75 3.60 10.67
N PHE A 36 -12.86 2.80 10.09
CA PHE A 36 -13.23 1.74 9.14
C PHE A 36 -12.32 0.52 9.27
N THR A 37 -12.90 -0.65 9.11
CA THR A 37 -12.17 -1.89 8.83
C THR A 37 -12.34 -2.21 7.35
N LEU A 38 -11.21 -2.34 6.65
CA LEU A 38 -11.11 -2.69 5.24
C LEU A 38 -10.62 -4.13 5.12
N THR A 39 -11.26 -4.92 4.27
CA THR A 39 -10.78 -6.25 3.91
C THR A 39 -10.52 -6.34 2.42
N ALA A 40 -9.47 -7.05 2.06
CA ALA A 40 -9.05 -7.23 0.67
C ALA A 40 -8.41 -8.60 0.48
N GLN A 41 -8.52 -9.16 -0.72
CA GLN A 41 -7.91 -10.44 -1.08
C GLN A 41 -6.67 -10.21 -1.95
N GLY A 42 -5.58 -10.88 -1.60
CA GLY A 42 -4.36 -10.91 -2.39
C GLY A 42 -4.58 -11.56 -3.75
N ALA A 43 -3.89 -11.06 -4.76
CA ALA A 43 -3.87 -11.72 -6.07
C ALA A 43 -3.24 -13.13 -5.96
N PRO A 44 -3.63 -14.08 -6.84
CA PRO A 44 -2.95 -15.38 -6.95
C PRO A 44 -1.43 -15.21 -7.14
N PRO A 45 -0.61 -16.12 -6.58
CA PRO A 45 -0.96 -17.41 -5.97
C PRO A 45 -1.23 -17.38 -4.46
N ASP A 46 -0.91 -16.30 -3.76
CA ASP A 46 -0.93 -16.26 -2.28
C ASP A 46 -2.36 -16.22 -1.73
N ARG A 47 -3.29 -15.54 -2.42
CA ARG A 47 -4.70 -15.35 -1.97
C ARG A 47 -4.82 -14.99 -0.49
N ALA A 48 -3.84 -14.25 0.03
CA ALA A 48 -3.80 -13.88 1.42
C ALA A 48 -4.93 -12.88 1.71
N GLU A 49 -5.60 -13.03 2.84
CA GLU A 49 -6.58 -12.04 3.29
C GLU A 49 -5.84 -10.91 4.00
N TYR A 50 -6.12 -9.68 3.58
CA TYR A 50 -5.61 -8.47 4.20
C TYR A 50 -6.73 -7.80 4.97
N ARG A 51 -6.40 -7.35 6.17
CA ARG A 51 -7.25 -6.50 7.00
C ARG A 51 -6.49 -5.22 7.34
N LEU A 52 -7.11 -4.08 7.09
CA LEU A 52 -6.60 -2.77 7.46
C LEU A 52 -7.63 -2.04 8.34
N ASP A 53 -7.23 -1.64 9.53
CA ASP A 53 -8.05 -0.83 10.42
C ASP A 53 -7.60 0.63 10.37
N ILE A 54 -8.49 1.53 9.93
CA ILE A 54 -8.31 2.98 9.91
C ILE A 54 -9.00 3.57 11.13
N HIS A 55 -8.26 4.35 11.91
CA HIS A 55 -8.77 5.04 13.09
C HIS A 55 -8.62 6.56 12.93
N PHE A 56 -9.70 7.29 13.21
CA PHE A 56 -9.70 8.75 13.30
C PHE A 56 -9.69 9.17 14.77
N GLU A 57 -8.89 10.19 15.08
CA GLU A 57 -8.82 10.77 16.43
C GLU A 57 -10.14 11.46 16.82
N LEU A 58 -10.82 12.07 15.84
CA LEU A 58 -12.11 12.70 16.00
C LEU A 58 -13.25 11.80 15.49
N PRO A 59 -14.41 11.80 16.15
CA PRO A 59 -15.57 11.09 15.65
C PRO A 59 -16.04 11.68 14.32
N LEU A 60 -16.38 10.81 13.38
CA LEU A 60 -17.00 11.22 12.12
C LEU A 60 -18.50 11.38 12.31
N ASP A 61 -19.07 12.47 11.80
CA ASP A 61 -20.51 12.60 11.68
C ASP A 61 -21.05 11.56 10.67
N PRO A 62 -22.35 11.23 10.72
CA PRO A 62 -22.93 10.19 9.85
C PRO A 62 -22.72 10.44 8.35
N ARG A 63 -22.80 11.69 7.89
CA ARG A 63 -22.67 12.03 6.47
C ARG A 63 -21.23 11.83 6.01
N THR A 64 -20.26 12.32 6.77
CA THR A 64 -18.85 12.15 6.45
C THR A 64 -18.46 10.66 6.46
N ARG A 65 -18.99 9.89 7.42
CA ARG A 65 -18.77 8.44 7.47
C ARG A 65 -19.29 7.74 6.21
N THR A 66 -20.50 8.06 5.73
CA THR A 66 -21.04 7.47 4.51
C THR A 66 -20.19 7.81 3.29
N VAL A 67 -19.81 9.08 3.11
CA VAL A 67 -19.00 9.50 1.95
C VAL A 67 -17.64 8.81 1.95
N LEU A 68 -16.96 8.77 3.10
CA LEU A 68 -15.65 8.11 3.20
C LEU A 68 -15.76 6.61 2.97
N GLY A 69 -16.80 5.95 3.48
CA GLY A 69 -17.03 4.53 3.24
C GLY A 69 -17.16 4.19 1.76
N GLU A 70 -17.91 5.01 1.01
CA GLU A 70 -18.10 4.85 -0.44
C GLU A 70 -16.82 5.10 -1.23
N LEU A 71 -16.02 6.10 -0.83
CA LEU A 71 -14.74 6.34 -1.48
C LEU A 71 -13.74 5.20 -1.23
N LEU A 72 -13.75 4.63 -0.03
CA LEU A 72 -12.88 3.52 0.34
C LEU A 72 -13.26 2.21 -0.39
N SER A 73 -14.55 1.95 -0.62
CA SER A 73 -15.01 0.73 -1.31
C SER A 73 -14.67 0.72 -2.79
N GLN A 74 -14.39 1.88 -3.38
CA GLN A 74 -14.02 2.04 -4.79
C GLN A 74 -12.51 2.31 -4.97
N SER A 75 -11.69 1.93 -4.00
CA SER A 75 -10.26 2.23 -3.98
C SER A 75 -9.39 0.98 -4.00
N ASP A 76 -8.17 1.14 -4.51
CA ASP A 76 -7.11 0.15 -4.41
C ASP A 76 -6.15 0.49 -3.28
N LEU A 77 -5.70 -0.53 -2.54
CA LEU A 77 -4.71 -0.40 -1.51
C LEU A 77 -3.36 -0.95 -2.00
N THR A 78 -2.32 -0.12 -2.00
CA THR A 78 -0.94 -0.58 -2.18
C THR A 78 -0.17 -0.52 -0.86
N ILE A 79 0.32 -1.67 -0.41
CA ILE A 79 1.14 -1.79 0.80
C ILE A 79 2.61 -1.74 0.40
N TRP A 80 3.37 -0.81 0.98
CA TRP A 80 4.79 -0.63 0.72
C TRP A 80 5.62 -1.02 1.94
N ARG A 81 6.77 -1.66 1.74
CA ARG A 81 7.73 -2.00 2.80
C ARG A 81 8.98 -1.14 2.68
N ARG A 82 9.48 -0.63 3.80
CA ARG A 82 10.81 0.00 3.83
C ARG A 82 11.90 -1.05 3.63
N ASN A 83 12.83 -0.77 2.74
CA ASN A 83 14.06 -1.54 2.58
C ASN A 83 14.95 -1.30 3.80
N ARG A 84 15.12 -2.32 4.64
CA ARG A 84 15.96 -2.27 5.86
C ARG A 84 17.48 -2.23 5.57
N ASN A 85 17.87 -2.31 4.29
CA ASN A 85 19.27 -2.35 3.85
C ASN A 85 19.66 -1.12 2.99
N SER A 86 18.97 0.01 3.14
CA SER A 86 19.38 1.29 2.51
C SER A 86 20.52 1.96 3.27
#